data_AF-A0A136KH01-F1
#
_entry.id   AF-A0A136KH01-F1
#
_cell.length_a   1.000
_cell.length_b   1.000
_cell.length_c   1.000
_cell.angle_alpha   90.00
_cell.angle_beta   90.00
_cell.angle_gamma   90.00
#
_symmetry.space_group_name_H-M   'P 1'
#
loop_
_entity.id
_entity.type
_entity.pdbx_description
1 polymer ?
#
loop_
_entity_poly.entity_id
_entity_poly.type
_entity_poly.pdbx_seq_one_letter_code
_entity_poly.pdbx_strand_id
1 'polypeptide(L)'
;MEVVEAVRVVNMSAMVNMFSNVFDTGSSSTYYYSLNWSETLNENTDIVFQVRSGTSSNLSSVAFVGPDGTNSTFFTNYNGEYLPQIIQNKRYVQYKAILTSDRIFTPILESVRINYEP
;
A
#
# COMPACT_ATOMS: atom_id res chain seq x y z
N MET A 1 30.71 11.76 2.33
CA MET A 1 29.66 10.81 1.93
C MET A 1 29.25 10.12 3.22
N GLU A 2 28.11 10.52 3.78
CA GLU A 2 27.67 10.07 5.09
C GLU A 2 26.46 9.16 4.88
N VAL A 3 26.60 7.90 5.30
CA VAL A 3 25.50 6.93 5.32
C VAL A 3 24.94 6.98 6.73
N VAL A 4 23.68 7.39 6.86
CA VAL A 4 22.95 7.28 8.13
C VAL A 4 22.16 5.99 8.08
N GLU A 5 22.72 4.91 8.61
CA GLU A 5 21.94 3.72 8.93
C GLU A 5 21.43 3.82 10.37
N ALA A 6 20.11 3.76 10.50
CA ALA A 6 19.46 3.29 11.71
C ALA A 6 18.33 2.34 11.27
N VAL A 7 18.69 1.11 10.89
CA VAL A 7 17.70 0.03 10.77
C VAL A 7 17.33 -0.39 12.19
N ARG A 8 16.26 0.21 12.73
CA ARG A 8 15.68 -0.26 13.98
C ARG A 8 14.96 -1.56 13.70
N VAL A 9 15.59 -2.70 14.00
CA VAL A 9 14.89 -3.99 14.06
C VAL A 9 13.91 -3.91 15.23
N VAL A 10 12.67 -3.56 14.93
CA VAL A 10 11.57 -3.67 15.87
C VAL A 10 11.12 -5.12 15.82
N ASN A 11 11.10 -5.82 16.95
CA ASN A 11 10.31 -7.05 17.08
C ASN A 11 8.88 -6.70 16.66
N MET A 12 8.50 -7.02 15.43
CA MET A 12 7.16 -6.69 14.92
C MET A 12 6.14 -7.51 15.69
N SER A 13 5.00 -6.92 16.03
CA SER A 13 3.81 -7.72 16.32
C SER A 13 3.53 -8.63 15.12
N ALA A 14 2.90 -9.78 15.33
CA ALA A 14 2.66 -10.76 14.27
C ALA A 14 2.01 -10.15 13.01
N MET A 15 1.27 -9.05 13.17
CA MET A 15 0.82 -8.18 12.08
C MET A 15 1.07 -6.70 12.39
N VAL A 16 1.47 -5.92 11.39
CA VAL A 16 1.66 -4.46 11.45
C VAL A 16 1.01 -3.79 10.25
N ASN A 17 0.28 -2.69 10.48
CA ASN A 17 -0.22 -1.82 9.41
C ASN A 17 0.75 -0.65 9.18
N MET A 18 1.21 -0.48 7.95
CA MET A 18 1.98 0.68 7.50
C MET A 18 1.16 1.50 6.51
N PHE A 19 1.08 2.80 6.73
CA PHE A 19 0.33 3.71 5.86
C PHE A 19 1.32 4.59 5.08
N SER A 20 1.09 4.73 3.78
CA SER A 20 1.75 5.77 2.98
C SER A 20 1.26 7.16 3.38
N ASN A 21 1.98 8.20 2.93
CA ASN A 21 1.39 9.53 2.88
C ASN A 21 0.24 9.57 1.88
N VAL A 22 -0.70 10.50 2.07
CA VAL A 22 -1.69 10.81 1.04
C VAL A 22 -0.96 11.47 -0.13
N PHE A 23 -1.04 10.87 -1.30
CA PHE A 23 -0.45 11.39 -2.53
C PHE A 23 -1.48 12.22 -3.29
N ASP A 24 -1.09 13.41 -3.76
CA ASP A 24 -1.90 14.31 -4.59
C ASP A 24 -1.45 14.20 -6.04
N THR A 25 -2.35 13.80 -6.93
CA THR A 25 -2.05 13.66 -8.37
C THR A 25 -2.09 14.99 -9.11
N GLY A 26 -2.62 16.04 -8.49
CA GLY A 26 -2.84 17.35 -9.09
C GLY A 26 -4.09 17.46 -9.97
N SER A 27 -4.76 16.35 -10.29
CA SER A 27 -5.95 16.33 -11.14
C SER A 27 -7.20 15.90 -10.39
N SER A 28 -8.34 16.51 -10.70
CA SER A 28 -9.63 16.10 -10.13
C SER A 28 -10.12 14.74 -10.64
N SER A 29 -9.58 14.26 -11.76
CA SER A 29 -10.08 13.09 -12.49
C SER A 29 -8.94 12.14 -12.90
N THR A 30 -8.19 11.63 -11.92
CA THR A 30 -7.13 10.66 -12.18
C THR A 30 -7.67 9.25 -12.43
N TYR A 31 -7.08 8.59 -13.42
CA TYR A 31 -7.20 7.15 -13.63
C TYR A 31 -6.00 6.41 -13.03
N TYR A 32 -6.26 5.48 -12.12
CA TYR A 32 -5.25 4.66 -11.45
C TYR A 32 -5.28 3.24 -12.05
N TYR A 33 -4.20 2.83 -12.72
CA TYR A 33 -4.14 1.56 -13.43
C TYR A 33 -3.91 0.37 -12.50
N SER A 34 -2.76 0.35 -11.83
CA SER A 34 -2.31 -0.81 -11.11
C SER A 34 -1.48 -0.45 -9.88
N LEU A 35 -1.50 -1.36 -8.91
CA LEU A 35 -0.60 -1.41 -7.77
C LEU A 35 0.38 -2.55 -7.97
N ASN A 36 1.67 -2.28 -7.82
CA ASN A 36 2.73 -3.28 -7.81
C ASN A 36 3.79 -2.90 -6.75
N TRP A 37 4.50 -3.88 -6.21
CA TRP A 37 5.52 -3.65 -5.18
C TRP A 37 6.69 -4.63 -5.31
N SER A 38 7.77 -4.30 -4.62
CA SER A 38 8.91 -5.20 -4.41
C SER A 38 8.91 -5.63 -2.95
N GLU A 39 9.07 -6.93 -2.73
CA GLU A 39 9.19 -7.50 -1.40
C GLU A 39 10.25 -8.60 -1.34
N THR A 40 10.81 -8.78 -0.14
CA THR A 40 11.56 -9.97 0.25
C THR A 40 10.84 -10.66 1.39
N LEU A 41 10.33 -11.86 1.13
CA LEU A 41 9.65 -12.70 2.10
C LEU A 41 10.55 -13.85 2.53
N ASN A 42 10.57 -14.12 3.83
CA ASN A 42 11.05 -15.39 4.38
C ASN A 42 9.85 -16.31 4.64
N GLU A 43 10.11 -17.56 5.02
CA GLU A 43 9.06 -18.50 5.40
C GLU A 43 8.12 -17.88 6.45
N ASN A 44 6.81 -18.13 6.29
CA ASN A 44 5.75 -17.65 7.20
C ASN A 44 5.65 -16.13 7.36
N THR A 45 6.18 -15.34 6.41
CA THR A 45 5.97 -13.89 6.32
C THR A 45 5.15 -13.53 5.09
N ASP A 46 4.46 -12.39 5.13
CA ASP A 46 3.61 -11.94 4.02
C ASP A 46 3.46 -10.40 4.01
N ILE A 47 3.20 -9.83 2.84
CA ILE A 47 2.81 -8.43 2.69
C ILE A 47 1.61 -8.34 1.75
N VAL A 48 0.52 -7.77 2.27
CA VAL A 48 -0.69 -7.52 1.48
C VAL A 48 -1.09 -6.06 1.54
N PHE A 49 -1.84 -5.60 0.54
CA PHE A 49 -2.21 -4.19 0.42
C PHE A 49 -3.72 -3.96 0.37
N GLN A 50 -4.11 -2.76 0.78
CA GLN A 50 -5.37 -2.14 0.40
C GLN A 50 -5.10 -0.68 0.01
N VAL A 51 -5.99 -0.10 -0.79
CA VAL A 51 -5.91 1.30 -1.22
C VAL A 51 -7.17 2.08 -0.83
N ARG A 52 -7.06 3.40 -0.80
CA ARG A 52 -8.21 4.31 -0.77
C ARG A 52 -7.90 5.55 -1.59
N SER A 53 -8.94 6.24 -2.04
CA SER A 53 -8.80 7.50 -2.76
C SER A 53 -9.93 8.47 -2.44
N GLY A 54 -9.71 9.76 -2.70
CA GLY A 54 -10.69 10.80 -2.40
C GLY A 54 -10.52 12.06 -3.22
N THR A 55 -11.54 12.91 -3.18
CA THR A 55 -11.52 14.24 -3.81
C THR A 55 -10.89 15.31 -2.93
N SER A 56 -10.68 15.03 -1.64
CA SER A 56 -9.98 15.88 -0.68
C SER A 56 -8.78 15.13 -0.08
N SER A 57 -7.82 15.88 0.45
CA SER A 57 -6.62 15.32 1.09
C SER A 57 -6.92 14.61 2.42
N ASN A 58 -8.06 14.90 3.05
CA ASN A 58 -8.50 14.21 4.26
C ASN A 58 -9.26 12.92 3.91
N LEU A 59 -8.55 11.79 3.93
CA LEU A 59 -9.10 10.47 3.65
C LEU A 59 -9.56 9.70 4.89
N SER A 60 -9.61 10.32 6.08
CA SER A 60 -9.87 9.62 7.36
C SER A 60 -11.20 8.87 7.40
N SER A 61 -12.23 9.35 6.71
CA SER A 61 -13.55 8.71 6.59
C SER A 61 -13.67 7.72 5.43
N VAL A 62 -12.64 7.63 4.56
CA VAL A 62 -12.65 6.74 3.39
C VAL A 62 -12.05 5.39 3.78
N ALA A 63 -12.81 4.33 3.53
CA ALA A 63 -12.38 2.96 3.77
C ALA A 63 -11.26 2.54 2.81
N PHE A 64 -10.34 1.72 3.33
CA PHE A 64 -9.40 0.97 2.50
C PHE A 64 -10.11 -0.22 1.85
N VAL A 65 -9.80 -0.48 0.58
CA VAL A 65 -10.38 -1.54 -0.23
C VAL A 65 -9.31 -2.37 -0.93
N GLY A 66 -9.59 -3.65 -1.15
CA GLY A 66 -8.77 -4.55 -1.97
C GLY A 66 -9.23 -4.59 -3.44
N PRO A 67 -8.79 -5.59 -4.22
CA PRO A 67 -9.01 -5.66 -5.66
C PRO A 67 -10.48 -5.77 -6.09
N ASP A 68 -11.36 -6.28 -5.21
CA ASP A 68 -12.80 -6.37 -5.48
C ASP A 68 -13.58 -5.09 -5.12
N GLY A 69 -12.88 -4.06 -4.62
CA GLY A 69 -13.49 -2.80 -4.18
C GLY A 69 -14.17 -2.88 -2.81
N THR A 70 -14.01 -3.97 -2.06
CA THR A 70 -14.49 -4.11 -0.67
C THR A 70 -13.34 -4.03 0.33
N ASN A 71 -13.67 -3.81 1.60
CA ASN A 71 -12.69 -3.71 2.68
C ASN A 71 -12.22 -5.08 3.22
N SER A 72 -12.76 -6.18 2.70
CA SER A 72 -12.49 -7.56 3.16
C SER A 72 -11.45 -8.28 2.30
N THR A 73 -11.03 -7.70 1.18
CA THR A 73 -10.01 -8.27 0.29
C THR A 73 -8.72 -7.48 0.33
N PHE A 74 -7.66 -8.10 -0.19
CA PHE A 74 -6.32 -7.53 -0.20
C PHE A 74 -5.67 -7.81 -1.56
N PHE A 75 -4.86 -6.88 -2.02
CA PHE A 75 -3.92 -7.15 -3.11
C PHE A 75 -2.79 -8.00 -2.56
N THR A 76 -2.45 -9.07 -3.27
CA THR A 76 -1.48 -10.10 -2.89
C THR A 76 -0.46 -10.42 -3.98
N ASN A 77 -0.65 -9.96 -5.22
CA ASN A 77 0.28 -10.19 -6.32
C ASN A 77 1.23 -9.00 -6.50
N TYR A 78 2.45 -9.14 -5.97
CA TYR A 78 3.49 -8.10 -6.04
C TYR A 78 3.85 -7.66 -7.46
N ASN A 79 3.71 -8.55 -8.47
CA ASN A 79 3.99 -8.24 -9.87
C ASN A 79 2.95 -7.30 -10.52
N GLY A 80 1.81 -7.06 -9.86
CA GLY A 80 0.83 -6.07 -10.28
C GLY A 80 -0.61 -6.57 -10.27
N GLU A 81 -1.49 -5.71 -9.77
CA GLU A 81 -2.94 -5.91 -9.81
C GLU A 81 -3.66 -4.64 -10.24
N TYR A 82 -4.77 -4.80 -10.97
CA TYR A 82 -5.61 -3.68 -11.39
C TYR A 82 -6.33 -3.07 -10.20
N LEU A 83 -6.40 -1.74 -10.18
CA LEU A 83 -7.10 -1.04 -9.12
C LEU A 83 -8.62 -0.93 -9.41
N PRO A 84 -9.47 -1.14 -8.40
CA PRO A 84 -10.92 -1.24 -8.58
C PRO A 84 -11.56 0.10 -8.98
N GLN A 85 -12.72 0.02 -9.63
CA GLN A 85 -13.46 1.20 -10.11
C GLN A 85 -13.79 2.22 -9.01
N ILE A 86 -13.97 1.77 -7.77
CA ILE A 86 -14.32 2.63 -6.63
C ILE A 86 -13.25 3.69 -6.32
N ILE A 87 -11.99 3.45 -6.71
CA ILE A 87 -10.92 4.39 -6.44
C ILE A 87 -10.67 5.42 -7.56
N GLN A 88 -11.33 5.25 -8.72
CA GLN A 88 -11.11 6.04 -9.92
C GLN A 88 -11.74 7.43 -9.83
N ASN A 89 -11.29 8.36 -10.69
CA ASN A 89 -11.81 9.74 -10.77
C ASN A 89 -11.69 10.49 -9.43
N LYS A 90 -10.54 10.33 -8.77
CA LYS A 90 -10.21 10.94 -7.48
C LYS A 90 -8.80 11.54 -7.53
N ARG A 91 -8.60 12.68 -6.87
CA ARG A 91 -7.33 13.42 -6.86
C ARG A 91 -6.27 12.84 -5.93
N TYR A 92 -6.72 12.24 -4.83
CA TYR A 92 -5.83 11.78 -3.78
C TYR A 92 -5.89 10.26 -3.67
N VAL A 93 -4.75 9.63 -3.43
CA VAL A 93 -4.65 8.18 -3.20
C VAL A 93 -3.75 7.90 -2.00
N GLN A 94 -4.03 6.82 -1.30
CA GLN A 94 -3.20 6.32 -0.21
C GLN A 94 -3.30 4.79 -0.17
N TYR A 95 -2.17 4.12 0.01
CA TYR A 95 -2.14 2.69 0.30
C TYR A 95 -1.86 2.40 1.78
N LYS A 96 -2.34 1.25 2.24
CA LYS A 96 -2.00 0.60 3.52
C LYS A 96 -1.37 -0.75 3.19
N ALA A 97 -0.14 -0.96 3.63
CA ALA A 97 0.51 -2.26 3.63
C ALA A 97 0.26 -2.97 4.97
N ILE A 98 0.02 -4.27 4.93
CA ILE A 98 -0.19 -5.11 6.10
C ILE A 98 0.89 -6.18 6.06
N LEU A 99 1.83 -6.08 6.99
CA LEU A 99 3.00 -6.94 7.06
C LEU A 99 2.73 -8.00 8.13
N THR A 100 2.91 -9.26 7.77
CA THR A 100 2.79 -10.41 8.68
C THR A 100 4.17 -10.99 8.95
N SER A 101 4.50 -11.18 10.23
CA SER A 101 5.76 -11.75 10.71
C SER A 101 5.47 -12.95 11.62
N ASP A 102 6.31 -13.97 11.53
CA ASP A 102 6.31 -15.11 12.45
C ASP A 102 7.09 -14.84 13.76
N ARG A 103 7.52 -13.58 13.96
CA ARG A 103 8.36 -13.07 15.06
C ARG A 103 9.83 -13.53 15.02
N ILE A 104 10.20 -14.36 14.05
CA ILE A 104 11.59 -14.78 13.80
C ILE A 104 12.13 -14.00 12.60
N PHE A 105 11.32 -13.90 11.55
CA PHE A 105 11.61 -13.17 10.33
C PHE A 105 10.67 -11.99 10.16
N THR A 106 11.20 -10.90 9.62
CA THR A 106 10.44 -9.70 9.27
C THR A 106 10.42 -9.57 7.76
N PRO A 107 9.25 -9.44 7.11
CA PRO A 107 9.20 -9.20 5.68
C PRO A 107 9.76 -7.82 5.35
N ILE A 108 10.39 -7.69 4.19
CA ILE A 108 10.96 -6.42 3.72
C ILE A 108 10.09 -5.90 2.58
N LEU A 109 9.63 -4.66 2.71
CA LEU A 109 8.98 -3.92 1.63
C LEU A 109 9.98 -2.91 1.05
N GLU A 110 10.52 -3.14 -0.14
CA GLU A 110 11.54 -2.24 -0.71
C GLU A 110 10.93 -1.06 -1.46
N SER A 111 9.85 -1.28 -2.22
CA SER A 111 9.19 -0.21 -2.97
C SER A 111 7.73 -0.52 -3.28
N VAL A 112 6.92 0.54 -3.40
CA VAL A 112 5.51 0.46 -3.83
C VAL A 112 5.30 1.42 -4.99
N ARG A 113 4.60 0.98 -6.02
CA ARG A 113 4.28 1.78 -7.20
C ARG A 113 2.78 1.69 -7.49
N ILE A 114 2.16 2.86 -7.65
CA ILE A 114 0.83 3.00 -8.24
C ILE A 114 1.00 3.69 -9.59
N ASN A 115 0.59 3.02 -10.67
CA ASN A 115 0.61 3.60 -12.01
C ASN A 115 -0.68 4.39 -12.23
N TYR A 116 -0.58 5.64 -12.69
CA TYR A 116 -1.75 6.51 -12.87
C TYR A 116 -1.55 7.50 -14.03
N GLU A 117 -2.67 8.01 -14.55
CA GLU A 117 -2.75 9.12 -15.51
C GLU A 117 -3.64 10.23 -14.92
N PRO A 118 -3.11 11.45 -14.67
CA PRO A 118 -3.84 12.55 -14.04
C PRO A 118 -4.90 13.15 -14.96
#